data_AF-A0AAF0V576-F1
#
_entry.id   AF-A0AAF0V576-F1
#
_cell.length_a   1.000
_cell.length_b   1.000
_cell.length_c   1.000
_cell.angle_alpha   90.00
_cell.angle_beta   90.00
_cell.angle_gamma   90.00
#
_symmetry.space_group_name_H-M   'P 1'
#
loop_
_entity.id
_entity.type
_entity.pdbx_description
1 polymer ?
#
loop_
_entity_poly.entity_id
_entity_poly.type
_entity_poly.pdbx_seq_one_letter_code
_entity_poly.pdbx_strand_id
1 'polypeptide(L)'
;MTEANFGVVLAVLTAFFGITGYSLPWDQIGYWAVKTVICVPDAIPVIGSHVVELLRGSASVGQSTLTRFYSLHTFVLPLLTAIFMLMHFPMIRKQGIFGPL
;
A
#
# COMPACT_ATOMS: atom_id res chain seq x y z
N MET A 1 6.28 21.20 5.81
CA MET A 1 5.52 19.96 6.06
C MET A 1 6.07 19.35 7.34
N THR A 2 5.22 19.02 8.31
CA THR A 2 5.58 18.56 9.66
C THR A 2 5.94 17.06 9.66
N GLU A 3 6.74 16.59 10.62
CA GLU A 3 7.13 15.16 10.79
C GLU A 3 5.95 14.19 10.71
N ALA A 4 4.83 14.60 11.29
CA ALA A 4 3.60 13.82 11.34
C ALA A 4 3.10 13.45 9.94
N ASN A 5 3.26 14.31 8.94
CA ASN A 5 2.82 14.02 7.57
C ASN A 5 3.61 12.86 6.96
N PHE A 6 4.93 12.80 7.18
CA PHE A 6 5.76 11.68 6.74
C PHE A 6 5.40 10.39 7.49
N GLY A 7 5.11 10.48 8.79
CA GLY A 7 4.61 9.36 9.59
C GLY A 7 3.29 8.81 9.07
N VAL A 8 2.33 9.68 8.70
CA VAL A 8 1.04 9.26 8.11
C VAL A 8 1.25 8.54 6.77
N VAL A 9 2.14 9.05 5.91
CA VAL A 9 2.45 8.38 4.64
C VAL A 9 3.07 7.00 4.88
N LEU A 10 4.00 6.88 5.83
CA LEU A 10 4.59 5.59 6.21
C LEU A 10 3.54 4.62 6.77
N ALA A 11 2.58 5.10 7.55
CA ALA A 11 1.47 4.28 8.05
C ALA A 11 0.59 3.76 6.90
N VAL A 12 0.27 4.61 5.91
CA VAL A 12 -0.48 4.21 4.71
C VAL A 12 0.30 3.19 3.89
N LEU A 13 1.60 3.39 3.65
CA LEU A 13 2.45 2.41 2.96
C LEU A 13 2.48 1.06 3.68
N THR A 14 2.51 1.09 5.02
CA THR A 14 2.48 -0.14 5.85
C THR A 14 1.14 -0.86 5.76
N ALA A 15 0.02 -0.14 5.70
CA ALA A 15 -1.29 -0.74 5.45
C ALA A 15 -1.34 -1.44 4.08
N PHE A 16 -0.74 -0.83 3.03
CA PHE A 16 -0.62 -1.46 1.72
C PHE A 16 0.30 -2.69 1.71
N PHE A 17 1.36 -2.71 2.53
CA PHE A 17 2.15 -3.93 2.76
C PHE A 17 1.29 -5.07 3.30
N GLY A 18 0.41 -4.79 4.27
CA GLY A 18 -0.53 -5.76 4.79
C GLY A 18 -1.45 -6.33 3.72
N ILE A 19 -2.11 -5.46 2.94
CA ILE A 19 -3.05 -5.87 1.89
C ILE A 19 -2.35 -6.72 0.82
N THR A 20 -1.22 -6.24 0.30
CA THR A 20 -0.51 -6.92 -0.79
C THR A 20 0.16 -8.22 -0.34
N GLY A 21 0.67 -8.27 0.89
CA GLY A 21 1.30 -9.46 1.46
C GLY A 21 0.27 -10.54 1.79
N TYR A 22 -0.90 -10.14 2.30
CA TYR A 22 -1.95 -11.07 2.70
C TYR A 22 -2.53 -11.87 1.54
N SER A 23 -2.48 -11.36 0.30
CA SER A 23 -2.86 -12.15 -0.88
C SER A 23 -1.87 -13.23 -1.30
N LEU A 24 -0.59 -13.13 -0.91
CA LEU A 24 0.45 -13.96 -1.52
C LEU A 24 0.33 -15.47 -1.26
N PRO A 25 -0.16 -15.93 -0.08
CA PRO A 25 -0.44 -17.35 0.14
C PRO A 25 -1.53 -17.92 -0.77
N TRP A 26 -2.36 -17.05 -1.37
CA TRP A 26 -3.45 -17.39 -2.29
C TRP A 26 -4.44 -18.43 -1.73
N ASP A 27 -4.69 -18.35 -0.43
CA ASP A 27 -5.73 -19.11 0.25
C ASP A 27 -7.11 -18.47 0.07
N GLN A 28 -8.17 -19.14 0.54
CA GLN A 28 -9.54 -18.61 0.41
C GLN A 28 -9.70 -17.26 1.10
N ILE A 29 -9.14 -17.09 2.31
CA ILE A 29 -9.32 -15.87 3.07
C ILE A 29 -8.56 -14.71 2.40
N GLY A 30 -7.31 -14.94 1.99
CA GLY A 30 -6.51 -13.97 1.23
C GLY A 30 -7.16 -13.58 -0.10
N TYR A 31 -7.68 -14.54 -0.86
CA TYR A 31 -8.34 -14.30 -2.14
C TYR A 31 -9.59 -13.42 -1.99
N TRP A 32 -10.50 -13.77 -1.05
CA TRP A 32 -11.73 -13.01 -0.83
C TRP A 32 -11.47 -11.63 -0.21
N ALA A 33 -10.46 -11.52 0.66
CA ALA A 33 -10.03 -10.24 1.21
C ALA A 33 -9.58 -9.28 0.10
N VAL A 34 -8.66 -9.72 -0.78
CA VAL A 34 -8.18 -8.87 -1.87
C VAL A 34 -9.29 -8.57 -2.88
N LYS A 35 -10.13 -9.54 -3.22
CA LYS A 35 -11.28 -9.29 -4.10
C LYS A 35 -12.21 -8.20 -3.56
N THR A 36 -12.43 -8.17 -2.25
CA THR A 36 -13.28 -7.14 -1.62
C THR A 36 -12.59 -5.77 -1.65
N VAL A 37 -11.32 -5.71 -1.24
CA VAL A 37 -10.56 -4.45 -1.15
C VAL A 37 -10.40 -3.78 -2.51
N ILE A 38 -10.05 -4.52 -3.56
CA ILE A 38 -9.78 -3.92 -4.87
C ILE A 38 -11.04 -3.52 -5.63
N CYS A 39 -12.22 -3.96 -5.19
CA CYS A 39 -13.49 -3.50 -5.77
C CYS A 39 -13.98 -2.18 -5.15
N VAL A 40 -13.40 -1.73 -4.01
CA VAL A 40 -13.79 -0.48 -3.34
C VAL A 40 -13.65 0.76 -4.25
N PRO A 41 -12.56 0.93 -5.04
CA PRO A 41 -12.38 2.11 -5.88
C PRO A 41 -13.42 2.24 -7.00
N ASP A 42 -14.18 1.19 -7.31
CA ASP A 42 -15.24 1.23 -8.34
C ASP A 42 -16.34 2.25 -8.01
N ALA A 43 -16.51 2.59 -6.72
CA ALA A 43 -17.44 3.62 -6.26
C ALA A 43 -17.03 5.06 -6.65
N ILE A 44 -15.78 5.27 -7.10
CA ILE A 44 -15.29 6.60 -7.49
C ILE A 44 -15.81 6.93 -8.90
N PRO A 45 -16.54 8.03 -9.09
CA PRO A 45 -17.07 8.41 -10.40
C PRO A 45 -15.93 8.69 -11.39
N VAL A 46 -16.16 8.40 -12.67
CA VAL A 46 -15.27 8.63 -13.82
C VAL A 46 -14.01 7.76 -13.84
N ILE A 47 -13.24 7.67 -12.75
CA ILE A 47 -11.94 6.99 -12.72
C ILE A 47 -11.95 5.61 -12.03
N GLY A 48 -13.01 5.27 -11.30
CA GLY A 48 -13.05 4.07 -10.46
C GLY A 48 -12.82 2.78 -11.24
N SER A 49 -13.57 2.58 -12.31
CA SER A 49 -13.46 1.39 -13.17
C SER A 49 -12.04 1.19 -13.73
N HIS A 50 -11.41 2.27 -14.18
CA HIS A 50 -10.03 2.26 -14.69
C HIS A 50 -9.01 1.89 -13.60
N VAL A 51 -9.19 2.39 -12.38
CA VAL A 51 -8.31 2.05 -11.24
C VAL A 51 -8.44 0.56 -10.90
N VAL A 52 -9.67 0.05 -10.84
CA VAL A 52 -9.92 -1.36 -10.53
C VAL A 52 -9.36 -2.29 -11.62
N GLU A 53 -9.51 -1.93 -12.89
CA GLU A 53 -8.92 -2.67 -14.01
C GLU A 53 -7.39 -2.67 -13.96
N LEU A 54 -6.77 -1.52 -13.63
CA LEU A 54 -5.33 -1.41 -13.48
C LEU A 54 -4.79 -2.28 -12.32
N LEU A 55 -5.50 -2.29 -11.19
CA LEU A 55 -5.11 -3.10 -10.03
C LEU A 55 -5.25 -4.60 -10.30
N ARG A 56 -6.33 -5.02 -10.97
CA ARG A 56 -6.56 -6.44 -11.30
C ARG A 56 -5.67 -6.92 -12.44
N GLY A 57 -5.45 -6.10 -13.45
CA GLY A 57 -4.77 -6.48 -14.70
C GLY A 57 -5.60 -7.40 -15.61
N SER A 58 -6.88 -7.61 -15.30
CA SER A 58 -7.85 -8.42 -16.07
C SER A 58 -9.28 -8.09 -15.63
N ALA A 59 -10.28 -8.64 -16.34
CA ALA A 59 -11.70 -8.45 -16.03
C ALA A 59 -12.10 -8.92 -14.62
N SER A 60 -11.42 -9.92 -14.07
CA SER A 60 -11.64 -10.45 -12.72
C SER A 60 -10.32 -10.69 -11.98
N VAL A 61 -10.40 -10.93 -10.68
CA VAL A 61 -9.25 -11.26 -9.83
C VAL A 61 -8.70 -12.63 -10.20
N GLY A 62 -7.41 -12.70 -10.50
CA GLY A 62 -6.75 -13.93 -10.93
C GLY A 62 -5.24 -13.82 -10.92
N GLN A 63 -4.58 -14.62 -11.77
CA GLN A 63 -3.12 -14.73 -11.81
C GLN A 63 -2.41 -13.39 -12.11
N SER A 64 -2.96 -12.60 -13.03
CA SER A 64 -2.49 -11.24 -13.35
C SER A 64 -2.42 -10.35 -12.10
N THR A 65 -3.45 -10.42 -11.25
CA THR A 65 -3.53 -9.67 -9.99
C THR A 65 -2.46 -10.14 -9.01
N LEU A 66 -2.27 -11.45 -8.86
CA LEU A 66 -1.26 -12.03 -7.98
C LEU A 66 0.16 -11.59 -8.37
N THR A 67 0.51 -11.67 -9.66
CA THR A 67 1.82 -11.24 -10.14
C THR A 67 2.06 -9.74 -9.92
N ARG A 68 1.04 -8.90 -10.13
CA ARG A 68 1.13 -7.45 -9.82
C ARG A 68 1.32 -7.21 -8.33
N PHE A 69 0.57 -7.89 -7.47
CA PHE A 69 0.64 -7.74 -6.02
C PHE A 69 1.98 -8.22 -5.48
N TYR A 70 2.53 -9.30 -6.02
CA TYR A 70 3.89 -9.75 -5.71
C TYR A 70 4.94 -8.70 -6.07
N SER A 71 4.87 -8.11 -7.28
CA SER A 71 5.78 -7.05 -7.71
C SER A 71 5.62 -5.78 -6.85
N LEU A 72 4.38 -5.39 -6.52
CA LEU A 72 4.11 -4.27 -5.62
C LEU A 72 4.69 -4.51 -4.22
N HIS A 73 4.50 -5.72 -3.67
CA HIS A 73 4.92 -6.05 -2.31
C HIS A 73 6.42 -6.19 -2.13
N THR A 74 7.11 -6.80 -3.10
CA THR A 74 8.54 -7.14 -2.97
C THR A 74 9.46 -6.08 -3.55
N PHE A 75 8.98 -5.22 -4.45
CA PHE A 75 9.81 -4.22 -5.12
C PHE A 75 9.33 -2.79 -4.85
N VAL A 76 8.09 -2.46 -5.23
CA VAL A 76 7.61 -1.07 -5.20
C VAL A 76 7.44 -0.54 -3.78
N LEU A 77 6.71 -1.27 -2.92
CA LEU A 77 6.46 -0.86 -1.54
C LEU A 77 7.76 -0.80 -0.70
N PRO A 78 8.69 -1.76 -0.77
CA PRO A 78 9.97 -1.66 -0.05
C PRO A 78 10.79 -0.45 -0.48
N LEU A 79 10.86 -0.17 -1.78
CA LEU A 79 11.57 0.98 -2.30
C LEU A 79 10.95 2.31 -1.82
N LEU A 80 9.62 2.45 -1.93
CA LEU A 80 8.92 3.64 -1.46
C LEU A 80 9.08 3.84 0.04
N THR A 81 8.86 2.80 0.84
CA THR A 81 9.01 2.88 2.30
C THR A 81 10.45 3.19 2.70
N ALA A 82 11.46 2.63 2.04
CA ALA A 82 12.86 2.99 2.29
C ALA A 82 13.13 4.48 2.02
N ILE A 83 12.64 5.02 0.90
CA ILE A 83 12.78 6.45 0.56
C ILE A 83 12.09 7.33 1.62
N PHE A 84 10.86 6.99 2.02
CA PHE A 84 10.14 7.75 3.04
C PHE A 84 10.77 7.65 4.43
N MET A 85 11.33 6.49 4.81
CA MET A 85 12.10 6.35 6.06
C MET A 85 13.36 7.20 6.04
N LEU A 86 14.09 7.22 4.92
CA LEU A 86 15.27 8.07 4.75
C LEU A 86 14.95 9.57 4.78
N MET A 87 13.72 9.97 4.44
CA MET A 87 13.26 11.36 4.63
C MET A 87 12.82 11.62 6.08
N HIS A 88 12.18 10.65 6.73
CA HIS A 88 11.63 10.80 8.08
C HIS A 88 12.71 10.85 9.17
N PHE A 89 13.70 9.97 9.14
CA PHE A 89 14.72 9.89 10.21
C PHE A 89 15.61 11.13 10.35
N PRO A 90 16.11 11.77 9.27
CA PRO A 90 16.91 12.98 9.39
C PRO A 90 16.14 14.15 10.00
N MET A 91 14.83 14.20 9.77
CA MET A 91 14.02 15.28 10.30
C MET A 91 13.78 15.13 11.81
N ILE A 92 13.51 13.91 12.29
CA ILE A 92 13.54 13.57 13.74
C ILE A 92 14.90 13.93 14.33
N ARG A 93 16.01 13.56 13.66
CA ARG A 93 17.36 13.87 14.13
C ARG A 93 17.63 15.38 14.25
N LYS A 94 17.05 16.19 13.35
CA LYS A 94 17.20 17.65 13.37
C LYS A 94 16.34 18.34 14.44
N GLN A 95 15.13 17.85 14.69
CA GLN A 95 14.17 18.48 15.60
C GLN A 95 14.32 17.99 17.05
N GLY A 96 14.93 16.83 17.25
CA GLY A 96 15.02 16.18 18.54
C GLY A 96 13.70 15.52 18.95
N ILE A 97 13.74 14.80 20.07
CA ILE A 97 12.56 14.14 20.65
C ILE A 97 11.92 15.12 21.62
N PHE A 98 10.59 15.23 21.59
CA PHE A 98 9.85 16.02 22.56
C PHE A 98 10.02 15.41 23.96
N GLY A 99 10.32 16.26 24.95
CA GLY A 99 10.47 15.82 26.34
C GLY A 99 9.17 15.25 26.92
N PRO A 100 9.26 14.46 28.01
CA PRO A 100 8.07 13.98 28.71
C PRO A 100 7.23 15.16 29.22
N LEU A 101 5.91 14.95 29.25
CA LEU A 101 4.92 15.90 29.77
C LEU A 101 5.06 16.10 31.29
#